data_AF-A0AAP0G5L3-F1
#
_entry.id   AF-A0AAP0G5L3-F1
#
_cell.length_a   1.000
_cell.length_b   1.000
_cell.length_c   1.000
_cell.angle_alpha   90.00
_cell.angle_beta   90.00
_cell.angle_gamma   90.00
#
_symmetry.space_group_name_H-M   'P 1'
#
loop_
_entity.id
_entity.type
_entity.pdbx_description
1 polymer ?
#
loop_
_entity_poly.entity_id
_entity_poly.type
_entity_poly.pdbx_seq_one_letter_code
_entity_poly.pdbx_strand_id
1 'polypeptide(L)'
;MRCVSFDEGIDILKHLHEGPTGGHYQATRTAHKVLCSGFYWPSLFKDAQAFVSRCDSCQRSGNISNKNEMPQNYFLECEIFDLWGIDFVGPLPSSFGNKYILVAVDYVSRYQLSQPAFSPNLNVYQSTRKRVS
;
A
#
# COMPACT_ATOMS: atom_id res chain seq x y z
N MET A 1 -22.26 -28.66 -16.63
CA MET A 1 -22.48 -27.21 -16.62
C MET A 1 -23.75 -26.90 -17.40
N ARG A 2 -24.54 -25.92 -16.94
CA ARG A 2 -25.81 -25.49 -17.54
C ARG A 2 -25.61 -24.11 -18.17
N CYS A 3 -26.01 -23.99 -19.44
CA CYS A 3 -26.07 -22.70 -20.11
C CYS A 3 -27.29 -21.93 -19.59
N VAL A 4 -27.13 -20.64 -19.28
CA VAL A 4 -28.21 -19.77 -18.78
C VAL A 4 -28.45 -18.58 -19.72
N SER A 5 -29.66 -18.02 -19.70
CA SER A 5 -29.97 -16.80 -20.41
C SER A 5 -29.34 -15.58 -19.74
N PHE A 6 -29.34 -14.44 -20.43
CA PHE A 6 -28.78 -13.21 -19.88
C PHE A 6 -29.51 -12.76 -18.61
N ASP A 7 -30.85 -12.76 -18.62
CA ASP A 7 -31.66 -12.32 -17.47
C ASP A 7 -31.36 -13.16 -16.23
N GLU A 8 -31.31 -14.48 -16.38
CA GLU A 8 -30.95 -15.38 -15.28
C GLU A 8 -29.48 -15.22 -14.86
N GLY A 9 -28.58 -14.97 -15.81
CA GLY A 9 -27.18 -14.69 -15.55
C GLY A 9 -26.98 -13.47 -14.65
N ILE A 10 -27.78 -12.42 -14.82
CA ILE A 10 -27.74 -11.23 -13.97
C ILE A 10 -28.15 -11.55 -12.54
N ASP A 11 -29.21 -12.34 -12.33
CA ASP A 11 -29.64 -12.75 -10.99
C ASP A 11 -28.58 -13.61 -10.29
N ILE A 12 -27.94 -14.52 -11.04
CA ILE A 12 -26.84 -15.35 -10.54
C ILE A 12 -25.64 -14.46 -10.15
N LEU A 13 -25.26 -13.50 -11.01
CA LEU A 13 -24.17 -12.57 -10.70
C LEU A 13 -24.46 -11.75 -9.45
N LYS A 14 -25.69 -11.23 -9.34
CA LYS A 14 -26.13 -10.47 -8.17
C LYS A 14 -26.04 -11.30 -6.90
N HIS A 15 -26.56 -12.52 -6.92
CA HIS A 15 -26.51 -13.41 -5.75
C HIS A 15 -25.06 -13.76 -5.35
N LEU A 16 -24.19 -14.06 -6.32
CA LEU A 16 -22.81 -14.48 -6.07
C LEU A 16 -21.83 -13.33 -5.79
N HIS A 17 -22.25 -12.08 -5.98
CA HIS A 17 -21.46 -10.88 -5.70
C HIS A 17 -21.97 -10.14 -4.46
N GLU A 18 -23.27 -9.88 -4.38
CA GLU A 18 -23.93 -9.09 -3.31
C GLU A 18 -24.56 -9.95 -2.22
N GLY A 19 -24.80 -11.25 -2.49
CA GLY A 19 -25.43 -12.13 -1.52
C GLY A 19 -24.57 -12.38 -0.27
N PRO A 20 -25.11 -13.08 0.75
CA PRO A 20 -24.40 -13.35 2.00
C PRO A 20 -23.06 -14.07 1.82
N THR A 21 -22.94 -14.89 0.77
CA THR A 21 -21.73 -15.61 0.38
C THR A 21 -20.92 -14.89 -0.72
N GLY A 22 -21.41 -13.74 -1.18
CA GLY A 22 -20.95 -13.05 -2.38
C GLY A 22 -19.64 -12.29 -2.19
N GLY A 23 -19.51 -11.57 -1.08
CA GLY A 23 -18.25 -10.99 -0.60
C GLY A 23 -17.64 -9.88 -1.47
N HIS A 24 -18.40 -9.32 -2.43
CA HIS A 24 -17.95 -8.21 -3.29
C HIS A 24 -16.60 -8.43 -3.98
N TYR A 25 -16.31 -9.69 -4.38
CA TYR A 25 -15.05 -10.00 -5.05
C TYR A 25 -14.95 -9.38 -6.45
N GLN A 26 -13.71 -9.25 -6.94
CA GLN A 26 -13.42 -8.80 -8.29
C GLN A 26 -14.11 -9.68 -9.36
N ALA A 27 -14.40 -9.08 -10.52
CA ALA A 27 -15.12 -9.69 -11.63
C ALA A 27 -14.64 -11.10 -11.99
N THR A 28 -13.32 -11.32 -12.08
CA THR A 28 -12.74 -12.63 -12.40
C THR A 28 -13.12 -13.70 -11.37
N ARG A 29 -13.10 -13.36 -10.08
CA ARG A 29 -13.45 -14.29 -9.00
C ARG A 29 -14.95 -14.55 -8.94
N THR A 30 -15.78 -13.53 -9.22
CA THR A 30 -17.23 -13.70 -9.36
C THR A 30 -17.56 -14.62 -10.54
N ALA A 31 -16.96 -14.42 -11.71
CA ALA A 31 -17.14 -15.30 -12.86
C ALA A 31 -16.70 -16.74 -12.56
N HIS A 32 -15.60 -16.93 -11.83
CA HIS A 32 -15.16 -18.26 -11.41
C HIS A 32 -16.16 -18.94 -10.47
N LYS A 33 -16.77 -18.19 -9.53
CA LYS A 33 -17.83 -18.72 -8.66
C LYS A 33 -19.02 -19.22 -9.48
N VAL A 34 -19.44 -18.47 -10.51
CA VAL A 34 -20.53 -18.88 -11.41
C VAL A 34 -20.21 -20.23 -12.07
N LEU A 35 -18.99 -20.38 -12.60
CA LEU A 35 -18.52 -21.63 -13.19
C LEU A 35 -18.49 -22.79 -12.18
N CYS A 36 -17.99 -22.54 -10.96
CA CYS A 36 -17.97 -23.53 -9.88
C CYS A 36 -19.37 -23.94 -9.43
N SER A 37 -20.35 -23.02 -9.48
CA SER A 37 -21.76 -23.31 -9.25
C SER A 37 -22.42 -24.05 -10.42
N GLY A 38 -21.68 -24.33 -11.49
CA GLY A 38 -22.13 -25.16 -12.61
C GLY A 38 -22.87 -24.38 -13.70
N PHE A 39 -22.87 -23.04 -13.66
CA PHE A 39 -23.52 -22.19 -14.66
C PHE A 39 -22.48 -21.59 -15.62
N TYR A 40 -22.88 -21.33 -16.86
CA TYR A 40 -22.04 -20.60 -17.81
C TYR A 40 -22.88 -19.92 -18.90
N TRP A 41 -22.29 -18.92 -19.55
CA TRP A 41 -22.77 -18.36 -20.81
C TRP A 41 -21.60 -17.70 -21.56
N PRO A 42 -21.68 -17.50 -22.89
CA PRO A 42 -20.54 -17.08 -23.70
C PRO A 42 -19.88 -15.76 -23.27
N SER A 43 -20.66 -14.81 -22.75
CA SER A 43 -20.21 -13.48 -22.34
C SER A 43 -19.94 -13.35 -20.82
N LEU A 44 -19.95 -14.44 -20.06
CA LEU A 44 -19.84 -14.45 -18.59
C LEU A 44 -18.79 -13.48 -18.02
N PHE A 45 -17.55 -13.55 -18.50
CA PHE A 45 -16.47 -12.71 -17.97
C PHE A 45 -16.68 -11.22 -18.28
N LYS A 46 -17.20 -10.90 -19.46
CA LYS A 46 -17.52 -9.51 -19.85
C LYS A 46 -18.68 -8.98 -19.01
N ASP A 47 -19.72 -9.79 -18.83
CA ASP A 47 -20.91 -9.39 -18.07
C ASP A 47 -20.59 -9.27 -16.59
N ALA A 48 -19.78 -10.16 -16.02
CA ALA A 48 -19.28 -10.04 -14.65
C ALA A 48 -18.44 -8.78 -14.46
N GLN A 49 -17.61 -8.40 -15.43
CA GLN A 49 -16.84 -7.15 -15.40
C GLN A 49 -17.76 -5.92 -15.46
N ALA A 50 -18.74 -5.92 -16.37
CA ALA A 50 -19.72 -4.86 -16.47
C ALA A 50 -20.58 -4.74 -15.20
N PHE A 51 -20.93 -5.88 -14.58
CA PHE A 51 -21.71 -5.93 -13.34
C PHE A 51 -20.90 -5.36 -12.16
N VAL A 52 -19.70 -5.89 -11.89
CA VAL A 52 -18.87 -5.45 -10.77
C VAL A 52 -18.42 -4.00 -10.93
N SER A 53 -18.13 -3.54 -12.16
CA SER A 53 -17.76 -2.15 -12.41
C SER A 53 -18.89 -1.15 -12.15
N ARG A 54 -20.15 -1.60 -12.11
CA ARG A 54 -21.33 -0.78 -11.76
C ARG A 54 -21.75 -0.90 -10.30
N CYS A 55 -21.09 -1.73 -9.51
CA CYS A 55 -21.41 -1.92 -8.10
C CYS A 55 -20.92 -0.73 -7.26
N ASP A 56 -21.85 0.02 -6.64
CA ASP A 56 -21.54 1.23 -5.85
C ASP A 56 -20.61 0.94 -4.66
N SER A 57 -20.82 -0.17 -3.94
CA SER A 57 -19.96 -0.54 -2.79
C SER A 57 -18.52 -0.84 -3.23
N CYS A 58 -18.34 -1.55 -4.35
CA CYS A 58 -17.04 -1.81 -4.95
C CYS A 58 -16.38 -0.55 -5.53
N GLN A 59 -17.16 0.39 -6.09
CA GLN A 59 -16.63 1.65 -6.59
C GLN A 59 -16.14 2.56 -5.46
N ARG A 60 -16.94 2.71 -4.39
CA ARG A 60 -16.56 3.51 -3.20
C ARG A 60 -15.37 2.92 -2.46
N SER A 61 -15.31 1.60 -2.40
CA SER A 61 -14.17 0.86 -1.82
C SER A 61 -13.03 0.65 -2.83
N GLY A 62 -13.17 1.19 -4.04
CA GLY A 62 -12.28 0.95 -5.17
C GLY A 62 -10.83 1.21 -4.79
N ASN A 63 -10.04 0.15 -4.92
CA ASN A 63 -8.66 0.11 -4.46
C ASN A 63 -7.79 1.15 -5.18
N ILE A 64 -6.81 1.69 -4.47
CA ILE A 64 -5.70 2.47 -5.02
C ILE A 64 -5.10 1.62 -6.15
N SER A 65 -5.34 2.01 -7.40
CA SER A 65 -4.81 1.24 -8.53
C SER A 65 -3.29 1.40 -8.58
N ASN A 66 -2.58 0.48 -9.24
CA ASN A 66 -1.15 0.63 -9.51
C ASN A 66 -0.80 1.99 -10.20
N LYS A 67 -1.76 2.67 -10.83
CA LYS A 67 -1.58 4.02 -11.39
C LYS A 67 -1.50 5.13 -10.34
N ASN A 68 -1.94 4.84 -9.12
CA ASN A 68 -1.83 5.72 -7.97
C ASN A 68 -0.56 5.40 -7.17
N GLU A 69 0.20 4.36 -7.55
CA GLU A 69 1.53 4.12 -6.99
C GLU A 69 2.49 5.15 -7.59
N MET A 70 3.21 5.87 -6.72
CA MET A 70 4.33 6.67 -7.18
C MET A 70 5.36 5.73 -7.83
N PRO A 71 5.83 6.01 -9.07
CA PRO A 71 6.87 5.19 -9.68
C PRO A 71 8.10 5.17 -8.77
N GLN A 72 8.46 3.98 -8.29
CA GLN A 72 9.69 3.77 -7.54
C GLN A 72 10.87 3.81 -8.51
N ASN A 73 11.37 5.00 -8.80
CA ASN A 73 12.66 5.16 -9.47
C ASN A 73 13.78 4.79 -8.49
N TYR A 74 14.18 3.52 -8.49
CA TYR A 74 15.40 3.07 -7.84
C TYR A 74 16.60 3.37 -8.76
N PHE A 75 16.94 4.64 -8.94
CA PHE A 75 18.27 4.97 -9.49
C PHE A 75 18.86 6.11 -8.66
N LEU A 76 19.33 5.74 -7.48
CA LEU A 76 20.27 6.53 -6.71
C LEU A 76 21.49 5.62 -6.51
N GLU A 77 22.56 5.87 -7.27
CA GLU A 77 23.90 5.43 -6.90
C GLU A 77 24.26 6.17 -5.60
N CYS A 78 23.88 5.61 -4.45
CA CYS A 78 24.29 6.10 -3.14
C CYS A 78 25.58 5.40 -2.73
N GLU A 79 26.63 6.17 -2.46
CA GLU A 79 27.85 5.68 -1.84
C GLU A 79 27.68 5.59 -0.31
N ILE A 80 28.64 4.94 0.35
CA ILE A 80 28.67 4.86 1.82
C ILE A 80 28.75 6.29 2.38
N PHE A 81 27.90 6.61 3.35
CA PHE A 81 27.74 7.93 3.98
C PHE A 81 26.95 8.99 3.19
N ASP A 82 26.30 8.64 2.08
CA ASP A 82 25.45 9.58 1.33
C ASP A 82 24.04 9.73 1.92
N LEU A 83 23.51 8.68 2.57
CA LEU A 83 22.12 8.62 3.01
C LEU A 83 22.02 8.25 4.49
N TRP A 84 21.53 9.18 5.31
CA TRP A 84 21.40 9.00 6.76
C TRP A 84 19.95 9.10 7.22
N GLY A 85 19.53 8.14 8.04
CA GLY A 85 18.31 8.20 8.83
C GLY A 85 18.62 8.81 10.19
N ILE A 86 17.93 9.88 10.55
CA ILE A 86 18.12 10.58 11.83
C ILE A 86 16.81 10.52 12.61
N ASP A 87 16.89 10.12 13.87
CA ASP A 87 15.73 10.03 14.77
C ASP A 87 16.11 10.40 16.21
N PHE A 88 15.12 10.72 17.03
CA PHE A 88 15.29 11.00 18.45
C PHE A 88 14.56 9.97 19.30
N VAL A 89 15.29 9.33 20.21
CA VAL A 89 14.71 8.47 21.23
C VAL A 89 14.48 9.29 22.50
N GLY A 90 13.23 9.47 22.91
CA GLY A 90 12.88 10.13 24.17
C GLY A 90 11.42 10.58 24.26
N PRO A 91 11.04 11.27 25.34
CA PRO A 91 11.88 11.72 26.45
C PRO A 91 12.21 10.61 27.46
N LEU A 92 13.49 10.49 27.80
CA LEU A 92 14.07 9.61 28.82
C LEU A 92 14.25 10.36 30.15
N PRO A 93 14.46 9.64 31.27
CA PRO A 93 14.90 10.25 32.52
C PRO A 93 16.12 11.15 32.30
N SER A 94 16.07 12.36 32.85
CA SER A 94 17.09 13.37 32.62
C SER A 94 18.44 12.94 33.18
N SER A 95 19.47 12.94 32.35
CA SER A 95 20.87 12.77 32.75
C SER A 95 21.66 13.99 32.29
N PHE A 96 22.20 14.76 33.24
CA PHE A 96 22.91 16.02 32.97
C PHE A 96 22.11 17.01 32.09
N GLY A 97 20.78 17.05 32.28
CA GLY A 97 19.87 17.89 31.49
C GLY A 97 19.45 17.30 30.14
N ASN A 98 20.10 16.23 29.66
CA ASN A 98 19.71 15.56 28.42
C ASN A 98 18.56 14.59 28.67
N LYS A 99 17.53 14.68 27.82
CA LYS A 99 16.33 13.83 27.89
C LYS A 99 16.11 13.02 26.61
N TYR A 100 16.94 13.20 25.60
CA TYR A 100 16.81 12.53 24.33
C TYR A 100 18.14 11.90 23.94
N ILE A 101 18.09 10.88 23.10
CA ILE A 101 19.25 10.35 22.39
C ILE A 101 18.98 10.59 20.91
N LEU A 102 19.83 11.39 20.27
CA LEU A 102 19.88 11.48 18.82
C LEU A 102 20.51 10.20 18.29
N VAL A 103 19.87 9.58 17.32
CA VAL A 103 20.37 8.41 16.60
C VAL A 103 20.50 8.79 15.13
N ALA A 104 21.67 8.53 14.55
CA ALA A 104 21.93 8.68 13.12
C ALA A 104 22.45 7.36 12.57
N VAL A 105 21.85 6.88 11.47
CA VAL A 105 22.16 5.61 10.84
C VAL A 105 22.44 5.83 9.37
N ASP A 106 23.62 5.43 8.90
CA ASP A 106 23.91 5.37 7.47
C ASP A 106 23.17 4.16 6.87
N TYR A 107 22.31 4.40 5.88
CA TYR A 107 21.45 3.35 5.31
C TYR A 107 22.23 2.30 4.51
N VAL A 108 23.38 2.68 3.94
CA VAL A 108 24.19 1.83 3.06
C VAL A 108 25.10 0.91 3.88
N SER A 109 25.96 1.47 4.72
CA SER A 109 26.90 0.71 5.57
C SER A 109 26.29 0.15 6.85
N ARG A 110 25.09 0.61 7.23
CA ARG A 110 24.47 0.34 8.54
C ARG A 110 25.27 0.87 9.73
N TYR A 111 26.21 1.79 9.50
CA TYR A 111 26.95 2.47 10.55
C TYR A 111 26.02 3.34 11.40
N GLN A 112 26.23 3.32 12.72
CA GLN A 112 25.33 3.93 13.71
C GLN A 112 26.10 4.87 14.64
N LEU A 113 25.53 6.04 14.88
CA LEU A 113 26.02 7.03 15.84
C LEU A 113 24.89 7.44 16.76
N SER A 114 25.17 7.53 18.07
CA SER A 114 24.21 7.99 19.06
C SER A 114 24.84 9.05 19.98
N GLN A 115 24.08 10.12 20.27
CA GLN A 115 24.54 11.22 21.11
C GLN A 115 23.41 11.71 22.03
N PRO A 116 23.71 12.08 23.29
CA PRO A 116 22.72 12.66 24.17
C PRO A 116 22.31 14.06 23.66
N ALA A 117 21.02 14.36 23.74
CA ALA A 117 20.43 15.60 23.29
C ALA A 117 19.49 16.20 24.35
N PHE A 118 19.56 17.53 24.48
CA PHE A 118 18.70 18.31 25.36
C PHE A 118 17.26 18.40 24.83
N SER A 119 17.10 18.50 23.51
CA SER A 119 15.80 18.64 22.84
C SER A 119 15.83 18.00 21.44
N PRO A 120 14.67 17.55 20.90
CA PRO A 120 14.57 16.95 19.57
C PRO A 120 14.51 18.05 18.49
N ASN A 121 15.60 18.80 18.31
CA ASN A 121 15.67 19.89 17.33
C ASN A 121 16.66 19.55 16.21
N LEU A 122 16.15 19.33 15.00
CA LEU A 122 16.95 18.96 13.83
C LEU A 122 17.69 20.16 13.19
N ASN A 123 17.29 21.40 13.49
CA ASN A 123 17.88 22.60 12.88
C ASN A 123 19.35 22.82 13.31
N VAL A 124 19.82 22.11 14.33
CA VAL A 124 21.22 22.15 14.80
C VAL A 124 22.19 21.54 13.78
N TYR A 125 21.74 20.60 12.94
CA TYR A 125 22.60 19.82 12.02
C TYR A 125 22.66 20.36 10.57
N GLN A 126 21.84 21.35 10.21
CA GLN A 126 21.78 21.87 8.84
C GLN A 126 22.91 22.87 8.50
N SER A 127 23.82 23.19 9.42
CA SER A 127 24.81 24.27 9.23
C SER A 127 26.17 23.86 8.63
N THR A 128 26.44 22.56 8.41
CA THR A 128 27.79 22.08 8.01
C THR A 128 27.81 21.28 6.70
N ARG A 129 27.30 21.84 5.60
CA ARG A 129 27.68 21.43 4.23
C ARG A 129 28.14 22.65 3.42
N LYS A 130 29.39 23.09 3.63
CA LYS A 130 30.13 23.78 2.55
C LYS A 130 30.73 22.68 1.68
N ARG A 131 30.17 22.52 0.47
CA ARG A 131 30.73 21.73 -0.63
C ARG A 131 32.17 22.18 -0.86
N VAL A 132 33.14 21.27 -0.74
CA VAL A 132 34.41 21.42 -1.44
C VAL A 132 34.18 20.85 -2.84
N SER A 133 34.37 21.72 -3.83
CA SER A 133 34.39 21.44 -5.26
C SER A 133 35.52 20.50 -5.65
#